data_AF-A0A8J2YXB0-F1
#
_entry.id   AF-A0A8J2YXB0-F1
#
_cell.length_a   1.000
_cell.length_b   1.000
_cell.length_c   1.000
_cell.angle_alpha   90.00
_cell.angle_beta   90.00
_cell.angle_gamma   90.00
#
_symmetry.space_group_name_H-M   'P 1'
#
loop_
_entity.id
_entity.type
_entity.pdbx_description
1 polymer ?
#
loop_
_entity_poly.entity_id
_entity_poly.type
_entity_poly.pdbx_seq_one_letter_code
_entity_poly.pdbx_strand_id
1 'polypeptide(L)'
;MHRRYAYLLILFSLGLAAALGVYGHLLEPLSGDLTRIGWRSENDFGWTRPEEHFQPLAATVGTLDAHYDIVAIGDSFTGESPWHPGTTWPHYLAHDTGLKVAIFDSDDDMVGRLLASDGFKTDPPAVVIYEIVERNLVPGHPSAPGEACPTETAMPQVALTPGPPTAAPVPVMRSTDRPWNDWPASYAAAYLTQNVRRWIMGRETTNSVELDLERGGLFSSRRDRALLVYGEDFNKLGWTEADWRGAACNLLRMQARVEANGRTLFLAMVAPDKLTAYGPFLAAAEFRHVSRLDLLANYPALNLVRFDQGFDPTAHVDLYLPNDTHWSTTGHRLAARLAEHWLAEHGVLPPSETAAR
;
A
#
# COMPACT_ATOMS: atom_id res chain seq x y z
N MET A 1 -28.08 52.15 5.98
CA MET A 1 -26.81 51.62 6.53
C MET A 1 -26.54 50.17 6.11
N HIS A 2 -27.53 49.27 6.11
CA HIS A 2 -27.37 47.85 5.77
C HIS A 2 -26.71 47.56 4.40
N ARG A 3 -27.00 48.35 3.36
CA ARG A 3 -26.41 48.15 2.02
C ARG A 3 -24.90 48.41 1.97
N ARG A 4 -24.40 49.44 2.67
CA ARG A 4 -22.96 49.73 2.75
C ARG A 4 -22.23 48.66 3.54
N TYR A 5 -22.82 48.21 4.65
CA TYR A 5 -22.31 47.11 5.44
C TYR A 5 -22.23 45.81 4.61
N ALA A 6 -23.29 45.47 3.87
CA ALA A 6 -23.30 44.29 3.00
C ALA A 6 -22.21 44.35 1.93
N TYR A 7 -21.99 45.50 1.28
CA TYR A 7 -20.89 45.64 0.31
C TYR A 7 -19.52 45.49 0.95
N LEU A 8 -19.29 46.05 2.13
CA LEU A 8 -18.03 45.88 2.84
C LEU A 8 -17.78 44.42 3.21
N LEU A 9 -18.81 43.71 3.68
CA LEU A 9 -18.71 42.29 4.01
C LEU A 9 -18.40 41.46 2.75
N ILE A 10 -19.07 41.72 1.63
CA ILE A 10 -18.82 41.03 0.36
C ILE A 10 -17.38 41.29 -0.12
N LEU A 11 -16.94 42.55 -0.12
CA LEU A 11 -15.59 42.92 -0.54
C LEU A 11 -14.53 42.28 0.35
N PHE A 12 -14.76 42.25 1.66
CA PHE A 12 -13.88 41.57 2.60
C PHE A 12 -13.81 40.06 2.34
N SER A 13 -14.95 39.39 2.17
CA SER A 13 -15.00 37.96 1.89
C SER A 13 -14.33 37.61 0.55
N LEU A 14 -14.56 38.42 -0.49
CA LEU A 14 -13.90 38.25 -1.79
C LEU A 14 -12.39 38.49 -1.68
N GLY A 15 -11.96 39.52 -0.95
CA GLY A 15 -10.55 39.79 -0.69
C GLY A 15 -9.87 38.66 0.07
N LEU A 16 -10.54 38.08 1.07
CA LEU A 16 -10.03 36.93 1.82
C LEU A 16 -9.94 35.67 0.94
N ALA A 17 -10.97 35.36 0.15
CA ALA A 17 -10.94 34.25 -0.79
C ALA A 17 -9.86 34.43 -1.87
N ALA A 18 -9.64 35.67 -2.32
CA ALA A 18 -8.57 36.03 -3.24
C ALA A 18 -7.18 35.77 -2.61
N ALA A 19 -6.96 36.27 -1.40
CA ALA A 19 -5.71 36.09 -0.67
C ALA A 19 -5.40 34.61 -0.38
N LEU A 20 -6.43 33.84 0.02
CA LEU A 20 -6.28 32.40 0.27
C LEU A 20 -5.97 31.61 -1.00
N GLY A 21 -6.57 31.96 -2.14
CA GLY A 21 -6.24 31.30 -3.41
C GLY A 21 -4.81 31.61 -3.87
N VAL A 22 -4.38 32.87 -3.77
CA VAL A 22 -2.98 33.25 -4.05
C VAL A 22 -2.00 32.54 -3.12
N TYR A 23 -2.31 32.47 -1.81
CA TYR A 23 -1.50 31.70 -0.87
C TYR A 23 -1.48 30.20 -1.22
N GLY A 24 -2.62 29.63 -1.59
CA GLY A 24 -2.71 28.23 -1.99
C GLY A 24 -1.94 27.90 -3.27
N HIS A 25 -1.69 28.87 -4.16
CA HIS A 25 -0.78 28.67 -5.30
C HIS A 25 0.70 28.54 -4.89
N LEU A 26 1.08 28.96 -3.68
CA LEU A 26 2.41 28.68 -3.13
C LEU A 26 2.52 27.24 -2.63
N LEU A 27 1.39 26.56 -2.43
CA LEU A 27 1.34 25.15 -2.04
C LEU A 27 1.37 24.27 -3.29
N GLU A 28 2.27 23.29 -3.33
CA GLU A 28 2.33 22.31 -4.40
C GLU A 28 1.00 21.51 -4.50
N PRO A 29 0.61 20.99 -5.68
CA PRO A 29 -0.62 20.21 -5.86
C PRO A 29 -0.60 18.95 -5.02
N LEU A 30 -1.76 18.63 -4.44
CA LEU A 30 -1.95 17.38 -3.70
C LEU A 30 -1.67 16.19 -4.60
N SER A 31 -0.89 15.25 -4.10
CA SER A 31 -0.54 14.01 -4.78
C SER A 31 -0.62 12.80 -3.86
N GLY A 32 -0.32 12.97 -2.57
CA GLY A 32 -0.42 11.91 -1.57
C GLY A 32 -1.69 12.00 -0.72
N ASP A 33 -2.16 10.85 -0.23
CA ASP A 33 -3.31 10.79 0.66
C ASP A 33 -3.04 11.37 2.06
N LEU A 34 -1.86 11.17 2.63
CA LEU A 34 -1.51 11.65 3.97
C LEU A 34 -1.41 13.17 4.04
N THR A 35 -0.85 13.82 3.02
CA THR A 35 -0.87 15.30 2.92
C THR A 35 -2.28 15.85 2.77
N ARG A 36 -3.13 15.15 2.01
CA ARG A 36 -4.54 15.51 1.81
C ARG A 36 -5.35 15.39 3.11
N ILE A 37 -5.31 14.25 3.78
CA ILE A 37 -6.13 14.01 4.99
C ILE A 37 -5.53 14.67 6.24
N GLY A 38 -4.20 14.86 6.27
CA GLY A 38 -3.47 15.54 7.34
C GLY A 38 -3.43 17.06 7.24
N TRP A 39 -3.88 17.61 6.10
CA TRP A 39 -3.73 19.02 5.75
C TRP A 39 -2.27 19.46 5.90
N ARG A 40 -1.35 18.66 5.34
CA ARG A 40 0.10 18.90 5.32
C ARG A 40 0.52 19.31 3.92
N SER A 41 1.60 20.09 3.82
CA SER A 41 2.04 20.65 2.55
C SER A 41 2.84 19.64 1.72
N GLU A 42 2.54 19.59 0.42
CA GLU A 42 3.32 18.84 -0.56
C GLU A 42 4.71 19.45 -0.79
N ASN A 43 4.89 20.74 -0.52
CA ASN A 43 6.22 21.37 -0.56
C ASN A 43 7.18 20.74 0.45
N ASP A 44 6.66 20.22 1.57
CA ASP A 44 7.44 19.65 2.66
C ASP A 44 7.55 18.13 2.54
N PHE A 45 6.42 17.47 2.25
CA PHE A 45 6.29 16.02 2.29
C PHE A 45 6.23 15.35 0.91
N GLY A 46 6.01 16.10 -0.16
CA GLY A 46 5.97 15.55 -1.50
C GLY A 46 7.30 14.93 -1.89
N TRP A 47 7.25 13.76 -2.51
CA TRP A 47 8.44 13.10 -3.04
C TRP A 47 9.10 13.95 -4.13
N THR A 48 10.42 13.76 -4.30
CA THR A 48 11.22 14.48 -5.29
C THR A 48 11.92 13.56 -6.30
N ARG A 49 11.86 12.24 -6.10
CA ARG A 49 12.41 11.23 -7.02
C ARG A 49 11.35 10.71 -7.97
N PRO A 50 11.67 10.42 -9.24
CA PRO A 50 10.68 9.87 -10.16
C PRO A 50 10.11 8.55 -9.66
N GLU A 51 8.80 8.39 -9.85
CA GLU A 51 8.11 7.11 -9.75
C GLU A 51 8.13 6.42 -11.13
N GLU A 52 7.82 5.12 -11.16
CA GLU A 52 7.80 4.31 -12.36
C GLU A 52 6.39 3.81 -12.66
N HIS A 53 5.99 3.95 -13.93
CA HIS A 53 4.67 3.55 -14.40
C HIS A 53 4.80 2.64 -15.62
N PHE A 54 4.06 1.55 -15.64
CA PHE A 54 3.97 0.68 -16.81
C PHE A 54 2.99 1.24 -17.84
N GLN A 55 3.51 1.60 -19.03
CA GLN A 55 2.72 2.04 -20.18
C GLN A 55 3.29 1.41 -21.46
N PRO A 56 2.64 0.38 -22.04
CA PRO A 56 1.39 -0.26 -21.60
C PRO A 56 1.52 -1.00 -20.26
N LEU A 57 0.38 -1.29 -19.63
CA LEU A 57 0.32 -2.05 -18.38
C LEU A 57 0.94 -3.45 -18.55
N ALA A 58 1.79 -3.86 -17.61
CA ALA A 58 2.39 -5.20 -17.59
C ALA A 58 1.43 -6.29 -17.06
N ALA A 59 0.67 -6.00 -16.01
CA ALA A 59 -0.42 -6.81 -15.48
C ALA A 59 -1.77 -6.23 -15.91
N THR A 60 -2.83 -7.04 -15.84
CA THR A 60 -4.17 -6.64 -16.31
C THR A 60 -5.20 -6.67 -15.19
N VAL A 61 -6.13 -5.72 -15.19
CA VAL A 61 -7.33 -5.81 -14.35
C VAL A 61 -8.09 -7.09 -14.70
N GLY A 62 -8.30 -7.92 -13.69
CA GLY A 62 -8.79 -9.28 -13.83
C GLY A 62 -10.26 -9.37 -14.23
N THR A 63 -10.58 -10.46 -14.90
CA THR A 63 -11.94 -10.89 -15.23
C THR A 63 -12.08 -12.35 -14.82
N LEU A 64 -13.11 -12.67 -14.04
CA LEU A 64 -13.24 -13.98 -13.36
C LEU A 64 -13.11 -15.21 -14.28
N ASP A 65 -13.55 -15.10 -15.54
CA ASP A 65 -13.58 -16.25 -16.47
C ASP A 65 -12.44 -16.24 -17.52
N ALA A 66 -11.45 -15.36 -17.37
CA ALA A 66 -10.26 -15.39 -18.23
C ALA A 66 -9.12 -16.19 -17.60
N HIS A 67 -8.25 -16.74 -18.46
CA HIS A 67 -7.09 -17.51 -18.03
C HIS A 67 -5.92 -16.59 -17.66
N TYR A 68 -5.31 -16.86 -16.50
CA TYR A 68 -4.13 -16.19 -15.97
C TYR A 68 -3.18 -17.20 -15.32
N ASP A 69 -1.88 -16.91 -15.37
CA ASP A 69 -0.86 -17.71 -14.68
C ASP A 69 -0.92 -17.44 -13.17
N ILE A 70 -1.05 -16.16 -12.81
CA ILE A 70 -1.12 -15.67 -11.43
C ILE A 70 -2.32 -14.76 -11.27
N VAL A 71 -3.07 -14.93 -10.19
CA VAL A 71 -4.13 -14.01 -9.76
C VAL A 71 -3.68 -13.31 -8.48
N ALA A 72 -3.49 -12.00 -8.54
CA ALA A 72 -3.23 -11.15 -7.39
C ALA A 72 -4.54 -10.51 -6.91
N ILE A 73 -4.93 -10.80 -5.68
CA ILE A 73 -6.08 -10.22 -5.00
C ILE A 73 -5.54 -9.42 -3.83
N GLY A 74 -5.84 -8.14 -3.73
CA GLY A 74 -5.39 -7.37 -2.59
C GLY A 74 -6.06 -6.03 -2.47
N ASP A 75 -5.69 -5.29 -1.43
CA ASP A 75 -6.27 -3.97 -1.20
C ASP A 75 -5.62 -2.91 -2.12
N SER A 76 -5.59 -1.65 -1.69
CA SER A 76 -5.05 -0.55 -2.49
C SER A 76 -3.56 -0.66 -2.82
N PHE A 77 -2.79 -1.57 -2.20
CA PHE A 77 -1.42 -1.90 -2.61
C PHE A 77 -1.36 -2.78 -3.88
N THR A 78 -2.44 -3.51 -4.16
CA THR A 78 -2.57 -4.42 -5.31
C THR A 78 -3.47 -3.80 -6.39
N GLY A 79 -4.59 -3.21 -5.98
CA GLY A 79 -5.63 -2.67 -6.84
C GLY A 79 -5.12 -1.59 -7.82
N GLU A 80 -5.59 -1.68 -9.07
CA GLU A 80 -5.24 -0.71 -10.10
C GLU A 80 -5.92 0.64 -9.83
N SER A 81 -5.15 1.73 -9.86
CA SER A 81 -5.68 3.07 -9.64
C SER A 81 -5.96 3.76 -10.97
N PRO A 82 -7.17 4.30 -11.21
CA PRO A 82 -7.44 5.09 -12.41
C PRO A 82 -6.63 6.40 -12.47
N TRP A 83 -6.10 6.85 -11.32
CA TRP A 83 -5.32 8.09 -11.21
C TRP A 83 -3.82 7.87 -11.38
N HIS A 84 -3.34 6.69 -10.98
CA HIS A 84 -1.93 6.29 -11.07
C HIS A 84 -1.81 4.87 -11.65
N PRO A 85 -2.19 4.67 -12.92
CA PRO A 85 -2.21 3.34 -13.49
C PRO A 85 -0.80 2.78 -13.64
N GLY A 86 -0.66 1.47 -13.42
CA GLY A 86 0.57 0.74 -13.72
C GLY A 86 1.69 0.94 -12.71
N THR A 87 1.39 1.22 -11.44
CA THR A 87 2.41 1.46 -10.39
C THR A 87 2.54 0.32 -9.38
N THR A 88 1.56 -0.59 -9.31
CA THR A 88 1.48 -1.59 -8.24
C THR A 88 2.41 -2.79 -8.46
N TRP A 89 2.67 -3.53 -7.39
CA TRP A 89 3.62 -4.66 -7.37
C TRP A 89 3.30 -5.77 -8.40
N PRO A 90 2.02 -6.07 -8.77
CA PRO A 90 1.74 -7.08 -9.77
C PRO A 90 2.32 -6.75 -11.15
N HIS A 91 2.48 -5.46 -11.49
CA HIS A 91 3.11 -5.07 -12.75
C HIS A 91 4.59 -5.41 -12.80
N TYR A 92 5.32 -5.20 -11.70
CA TYR A 92 6.71 -5.63 -11.59
C TYR A 92 6.83 -7.14 -11.66
N LEU A 93 5.96 -7.89 -10.98
CA LEU A 93 5.96 -9.35 -11.06
C LEU A 93 5.69 -9.83 -12.50
N ALA A 94 4.68 -9.28 -13.18
CA ALA A 94 4.39 -9.60 -14.58
C ALA A 94 5.54 -9.23 -15.51
N HIS A 95 6.19 -8.08 -15.28
CA HIS A 95 7.33 -7.63 -16.05
C HIS A 95 8.54 -8.55 -15.89
N ASP A 96 8.93 -8.85 -14.65
CA ASP A 96 10.14 -9.61 -14.36
C ASP A 96 10.01 -11.10 -14.75
N THR A 97 8.79 -11.66 -14.68
CA THR A 97 8.53 -13.08 -14.99
C THR A 97 7.98 -13.33 -16.40
N GLY A 98 7.46 -12.30 -17.07
CA GLY A 98 6.76 -12.45 -18.35
C GLY A 98 5.44 -13.23 -18.28
N LEU A 99 4.91 -13.46 -17.06
CA LEU A 99 3.68 -14.21 -16.82
C LEU A 99 2.43 -13.32 -16.96
N LYS A 100 1.28 -13.95 -17.23
CA LYS A 100 -0.03 -13.29 -17.22
C LYS A 100 -0.53 -13.15 -15.80
N VAL A 101 -0.44 -11.93 -15.27
CA VAL A 101 -0.91 -11.60 -13.92
C VAL A 101 -2.22 -10.82 -13.99
N ALA A 102 -3.25 -11.32 -13.31
CA ALA A 102 -4.50 -10.60 -13.08
C ALA A 102 -4.47 -9.82 -11.76
N ILE A 103 -5.07 -8.64 -11.76
CA ILE A 103 -5.25 -7.80 -10.57
C ILE A 103 -6.73 -7.76 -10.21
N PHE A 104 -7.07 -8.08 -8.97
CA PHE A 104 -8.39 -7.92 -8.40
C PHE A 104 -8.32 -7.15 -7.07
N ASP A 105 -9.27 -6.24 -6.85
CA ASP A 105 -9.47 -5.60 -5.55
C ASP A 105 -10.05 -6.61 -4.54
N SER A 106 -9.65 -6.51 -3.28
CA SER A 106 -10.01 -7.40 -2.17
C SER A 106 -11.34 -7.02 -1.50
N ASP A 107 -12.33 -6.55 -2.28
CA ASP A 107 -13.72 -6.39 -1.81
C ASP A 107 -14.21 -7.63 -1.01
N ASP A 108 -15.22 -7.43 -0.16
CA ASP A 108 -15.75 -8.35 0.88
C ASP A 108 -15.70 -9.88 0.63
N ASP A 109 -15.79 -10.38 -0.61
CA ASP A 109 -15.65 -11.82 -0.92
C ASP A 109 -15.00 -12.09 -2.30
N MET A 110 -13.97 -11.33 -2.70
CA MET A 110 -13.31 -11.58 -4.00
C MET A 110 -12.74 -13.00 -4.13
N VAL A 111 -12.12 -13.53 -3.07
CA VAL A 111 -11.62 -14.92 -3.08
C VAL A 111 -12.77 -15.91 -3.27
N GLY A 112 -13.90 -15.75 -2.57
CA GLY A 112 -15.07 -16.61 -2.76
C GLY A 112 -15.65 -16.51 -4.17
N ARG A 113 -15.74 -15.30 -4.74
CA ARG A 113 -16.15 -15.08 -6.13
C ARG A 113 -15.22 -15.75 -7.14
N LEU A 114 -13.90 -15.66 -6.95
CA LEU A 114 -12.92 -16.36 -7.78
C LEU A 114 -13.17 -17.87 -7.73
N LEU A 115 -13.23 -18.45 -6.52
CA LEU A 115 -13.46 -19.89 -6.34
C LEU A 115 -14.81 -20.37 -6.91
N ALA A 116 -15.82 -19.48 -6.94
CA ALA A 116 -17.13 -19.77 -7.49
C ALA A 116 -17.22 -19.60 -9.02
N SER A 117 -16.25 -18.95 -9.67
CA SER A 117 -16.24 -18.71 -11.11
C SER A 117 -16.10 -20.00 -11.93
N ASP A 118 -16.56 -19.97 -13.18
CA ASP A 118 -16.39 -21.10 -14.10
C ASP A 118 -14.93 -21.18 -14.59
N GLY A 119 -14.27 -20.03 -14.76
CA GLY A 119 -12.84 -19.93 -15.02
C GLY A 119 -12.01 -20.72 -14.01
N PHE A 120 -12.17 -20.46 -12.71
CA PHE A 120 -11.42 -21.17 -11.67
C PHE A 120 -11.71 -22.68 -11.62
N LYS A 121 -12.96 -23.09 -11.84
CA LYS A 121 -13.32 -24.52 -11.78
C LYS A 121 -12.77 -25.32 -12.95
N THR A 122 -12.70 -24.71 -14.14
CA THR A 122 -12.31 -25.40 -15.38
C THR A 122 -10.82 -25.27 -15.67
N ASP A 123 -10.28 -24.06 -15.50
CA ASP A 123 -8.91 -23.70 -15.82
C ASP A 123 -8.34 -22.74 -14.77
N PRO A 124 -8.12 -23.22 -13.54
CA PRO A 124 -7.67 -22.37 -12.44
C PRO A 124 -6.28 -21.79 -12.70
N PRO A 125 -5.96 -20.60 -12.14
CA PRO A 125 -4.60 -20.08 -12.16
C PRO A 125 -3.67 -21.02 -11.39
N ALA A 126 -2.40 -20.95 -11.74
CA ALA A 126 -1.35 -21.70 -11.07
C ALA A 126 -1.12 -21.17 -9.64
N VAL A 127 -1.20 -19.85 -9.46
CA VAL A 127 -0.98 -19.18 -8.18
C VAL A 127 -2.07 -18.14 -7.91
N VAL A 128 -2.56 -18.10 -6.67
CA VAL A 128 -3.32 -16.98 -6.12
C VAL A 128 -2.47 -16.31 -5.05
N ILE A 129 -2.14 -15.04 -5.24
CA ILE A 129 -1.47 -14.21 -4.23
C ILE A 129 -2.54 -13.34 -3.58
N TYR A 130 -2.70 -13.49 -2.27
CA TYR A 130 -3.61 -12.67 -1.48
C TYR A 130 -2.81 -11.67 -0.66
N GLU A 131 -2.95 -10.40 -0.99
CA GLU A 131 -2.25 -9.29 -0.37
C GLU A 131 -3.20 -8.51 0.55
N ILE A 132 -2.68 -8.11 1.71
CA ILE A 132 -3.38 -7.23 2.64
C ILE A 132 -2.40 -6.42 3.45
N VAL A 133 -2.67 -5.13 3.63
CA VAL A 133 -1.88 -4.29 4.53
C VAL A 133 -2.11 -4.68 6.00
N GLU A 134 -1.05 -4.64 6.79
CA GLU A 134 -1.03 -5.05 8.19
C GLU A 134 -2.19 -4.45 9.00
N ARG A 135 -2.45 -3.14 8.87
CA ARG A 135 -3.56 -2.45 9.56
C ARG A 135 -4.94 -3.08 9.31
N ASN A 136 -5.11 -3.76 8.18
CA ASN A 136 -6.35 -4.42 7.78
C ASN A 136 -6.37 -5.93 8.09
N LEU A 137 -5.23 -6.52 8.49
CA LEU A 137 -5.13 -7.96 8.70
C LEU A 137 -6.14 -8.48 9.74
N VAL A 138 -6.07 -7.99 10.98
CA VAL A 138 -6.98 -8.40 12.05
C VAL A 138 -8.44 -8.04 11.78
N PRO A 139 -8.81 -6.80 11.41
CA PRO A 139 -10.21 -6.46 11.15
C PRO A 139 -10.79 -7.19 9.94
N GLY A 140 -9.99 -7.46 8.90
CA GLY A 140 -10.41 -8.24 7.72
C GLY A 140 -10.47 -9.75 7.97
N HIS A 141 -9.77 -10.24 9.00
CA HIS A 141 -9.68 -11.67 9.31
C HIS A 141 -9.98 -11.95 10.80
N PRO A 142 -11.18 -11.61 11.28
CA PRO A 142 -11.51 -11.78 12.68
C PRO A 142 -11.43 -13.25 13.11
N SER A 143 -11.08 -13.45 14.37
CA SER A 143 -11.12 -14.77 15.02
C SER A 143 -12.53 -15.35 14.96
N ALA A 144 -12.69 -16.52 14.34
CA ALA A 144 -13.90 -17.32 14.45
C ALA A 144 -13.85 -18.13 15.77
N PRO A 145 -14.77 -17.93 16.73
CA PRO A 145 -14.76 -18.68 17.98
C PRO A 145 -14.97 -20.18 17.75
N GLY A 146 -14.09 -21.02 18.30
CA GLY A 146 -14.26 -22.48 18.32
C GLY A 146 -13.81 -23.24 17.07
N GLU A 147 -13.33 -22.56 16.03
CA GLU A 147 -12.73 -23.23 14.88
C GLU A 147 -11.25 -23.57 15.13
N ALA A 148 -10.89 -24.83 14.84
CA ALA A 148 -9.50 -25.24 14.89
C ALA A 148 -8.69 -24.55 13.78
N CYS A 149 -7.46 -24.15 14.11
CA CYS A 149 -6.51 -23.66 13.12
C CYS A 149 -6.07 -24.84 12.24
N PRO A 150 -6.09 -24.73 10.90
CA PRO A 150 -5.50 -25.76 10.05
C PRO A 150 -4.02 -25.96 10.40
N THR A 151 -3.57 -27.21 10.54
CA THR A 151 -2.19 -27.55 10.94
C THR A 151 -1.34 -28.08 9.80
N GLU A 152 -1.96 -28.60 8.73
CA GLU A 152 -1.28 -29.12 7.55
C GLU A 152 -2.09 -28.78 6.29
N THR A 153 -1.40 -28.22 5.28
CA THR A 153 -1.94 -28.06 3.93
C THR A 153 -0.94 -28.70 2.98
N ALA A 154 -1.36 -29.71 2.22
CA ALA A 154 -0.49 -30.33 1.23
C ALA A 154 -0.27 -29.32 0.10
N MET A 155 0.96 -28.83 -0.05
CA MET A 155 1.28 -27.83 -1.07
C MET A 155 1.08 -28.41 -2.49
N PRO A 156 0.23 -27.80 -3.33
CA PRO A 156 0.07 -28.21 -4.71
C PRO A 156 1.40 -28.15 -5.47
N GLN A 157 1.65 -29.16 -6.31
CA GLN A 157 2.83 -29.17 -7.17
C GLN A 157 2.52 -28.36 -8.43
N VAL A 158 2.99 -27.11 -8.44
CA VAL A 158 2.76 -26.15 -9.51
C VAL A 158 4.11 -25.76 -10.11
N ALA A 159 4.18 -25.64 -11.44
CA ALA A 159 5.35 -25.14 -12.13
C ALA A 159 4.92 -24.16 -13.23
N LEU A 160 5.43 -22.93 -13.16
CA LEU A 160 5.20 -21.87 -14.12
C LEU A 160 6.40 -21.77 -15.08
N THR A 161 6.12 -21.45 -16.34
CA THR A 161 7.17 -21.22 -17.34
C THR A 161 7.27 -19.71 -17.60
N PRO A 162 8.38 -19.06 -17.18
CA PRO A 162 8.56 -17.64 -17.43
C PRO A 162 8.52 -17.29 -18.92
N GLY A 163 8.00 -16.12 -19.22
CA GLY A 163 8.01 -15.50 -20.54
C GLY A 163 9.13 -14.47 -20.69
N PRO A 164 9.28 -13.86 -21.88
CA PRO A 164 10.11 -12.68 -22.01
C PRO A 164 9.52 -11.52 -21.19
N PRO A 165 10.36 -10.62 -20.64
CA PRO A 165 9.88 -9.45 -19.93
C PRO A 165 8.97 -8.57 -20.80
N THR A 166 8.01 -7.92 -20.14
CA THR A 166 7.12 -6.95 -20.79
C THR A 166 7.84 -5.62 -21.07
N ALA A 167 7.11 -4.60 -21.55
CA ALA A 167 7.68 -3.27 -21.71
C ALA A 167 8.20 -2.73 -20.37
N ALA A 168 9.39 -2.15 -20.37
CA ALA A 168 9.96 -1.50 -19.19
C ALA A 168 9.08 -0.33 -18.73
N PRO A 169 9.00 -0.06 -17.41
CA PRO A 169 8.26 1.09 -16.92
C PRO A 169 8.93 2.39 -17.33
N VAL A 170 8.15 3.47 -17.38
CA VAL A 170 8.61 4.81 -17.69
C VAL A 170 8.68 5.66 -16.41
N PRO A 171 9.71 6.52 -16.26
CA PRO A 171 9.79 7.42 -15.12
C PRO A 171 8.75 8.54 -15.25
N VAL A 172 8.06 8.84 -14.15
CA VAL A 172 7.07 9.91 -14.03
C VAL A 172 7.45 10.80 -12.86
N MET A 173 7.47 12.11 -13.10
CA MET A 173 7.71 13.12 -12.07
C MET A 173 6.40 13.64 -11.51
N ARG A 174 6.37 13.92 -10.21
CA ARG A 174 5.25 14.60 -9.56
C ARG A 174 5.08 16.00 -10.14
N SER A 175 3.83 16.42 -10.34
CA SER A 175 3.56 17.82 -10.63
C SER A 175 3.89 18.69 -9.41
N THR A 176 4.72 19.70 -9.59
CA THR A 176 4.97 20.73 -8.57
C THR A 176 4.21 22.01 -8.87
N ASP A 177 3.78 22.20 -10.11
CA ASP A 177 3.12 23.41 -10.56
C ASP A 177 1.60 23.25 -10.51
N ARG A 178 0.90 24.26 -9.96
CA ARG A 178 -0.56 24.36 -10.02
C ARG A 178 -0.99 25.22 -11.20
N PRO A 179 -1.92 24.76 -12.04
CA PRO A 179 -2.46 25.60 -13.10
C PRO A 179 -3.34 26.71 -12.49
N TRP A 180 -3.35 27.90 -13.09
CA TRP A 180 -4.10 29.07 -12.58
C TRP A 180 -5.64 28.91 -12.59
N ASN A 181 -6.16 27.85 -13.23
CA ASN A 181 -7.57 27.50 -13.18
C ASN A 181 -7.94 26.58 -11.99
N ASP A 182 -6.95 26.08 -11.24
CA ASP A 182 -7.14 25.49 -9.92
C ASP A 182 -7.07 26.62 -8.87
N TRP A 183 -8.17 26.90 -8.17
CA TRP A 183 -8.23 27.96 -7.15
C TRP A 183 -8.29 27.35 -5.73
N PRO A 184 -7.14 27.02 -5.11
CA PRO A 184 -7.06 26.21 -3.90
C PRO A 184 -7.38 26.95 -2.60
N ALA A 185 -8.27 27.96 -2.63
CA ALA A 185 -8.59 28.78 -1.47
C ALA A 185 -9.15 27.96 -0.29
N SER A 186 -9.95 26.92 -0.58
CA SER A 186 -10.49 26.02 0.44
C SER A 186 -9.40 25.18 1.11
N TYR A 187 -8.48 24.63 0.31
CA TYR A 187 -7.35 23.86 0.81
C TYR A 187 -6.40 24.73 1.65
N ALA A 188 -6.07 25.94 1.16
CA ALA A 188 -5.28 26.92 1.89
C ALA A 188 -5.91 27.28 3.24
N ALA A 189 -7.23 27.53 3.28
CA ALA A 189 -7.95 27.83 4.51
C ALA A 189 -7.89 26.66 5.50
N ALA A 190 -8.11 25.44 5.02
CA ALA A 190 -8.07 24.24 5.84
C ALA A 190 -6.65 23.97 6.36
N TYR A 191 -5.62 24.05 5.51
CA TYR A 191 -4.21 23.98 5.88
C TYR A 191 -3.89 24.97 7.01
N LEU A 192 -4.20 26.26 6.83
CA LEU A 192 -3.94 27.28 7.85
C LEU A 192 -4.68 27.00 9.15
N THR A 193 -5.96 26.65 9.06
CA THR A 193 -6.79 26.35 10.23
C THR A 193 -6.22 25.18 11.04
N GLN A 194 -5.82 24.10 10.37
CA GLN A 194 -5.28 22.91 11.04
C GLN A 194 -3.89 23.17 11.62
N ASN A 195 -3.01 23.87 10.92
CA ASN A 195 -1.69 24.23 11.44
C ASN A 195 -1.79 25.17 12.66
N VAL A 196 -2.71 26.13 12.65
CA VAL A 196 -2.98 26.98 13.82
C VAL A 196 -3.51 26.17 14.99
N ARG A 197 -4.43 25.23 14.76
CA ARG A 197 -4.94 24.33 15.82
C ARG A 197 -3.82 23.47 16.40
N ARG A 198 -2.96 22.87 15.56
CA ARG A 198 -1.81 22.09 16.00
C ARG A 198 -0.86 22.93 16.86
N TRP A 199 -0.58 24.17 16.45
CA TRP A 199 0.29 25.09 17.19
C TRP A 199 -0.29 25.50 18.56
N ILE A 200 -1.59 25.80 18.64
CA ILE A 200 -2.24 26.26 19.88
C ILE A 200 -2.52 25.11 20.85
N MET A 201 -3.05 23.98 20.34
CA MET A 201 -3.59 22.90 21.16
C MET A 201 -2.60 21.74 21.35
N GLY A 202 -1.54 21.65 20.54
CA GLY A 202 -0.57 20.56 20.59
C GLY A 202 -1.17 19.19 20.26
N ARG A 203 -2.31 19.13 19.55
CA ARG A 203 -3.02 17.89 19.23
C ARG A 203 -3.13 17.70 17.72
N GLU A 204 -2.80 16.51 17.25
CA GLU A 204 -3.17 16.05 15.91
C GLU A 204 -4.66 15.67 15.95
N THR A 205 -5.45 16.26 15.05
CA THR A 205 -6.91 16.05 14.98
C THR A 205 -7.34 15.50 13.63
N THR A 206 -6.36 15.06 12.84
CA THR A 206 -6.53 14.57 11.49
C THR A 206 -6.21 13.09 11.41
N ASN A 207 -6.54 12.46 10.28
CA ASN A 207 -6.27 11.03 10.07
C ASN A 207 -4.84 10.75 9.59
N SER A 208 -3.97 11.78 9.55
CA SER A 208 -2.54 11.59 9.32
C SER A 208 -1.76 12.14 10.49
N VAL A 209 -0.88 11.32 11.03
CA VAL A 209 -0.06 11.65 12.20
C VAL A 209 1.36 11.87 11.74
N GLU A 210 1.95 13.00 12.15
CA GLU A 210 3.38 13.26 11.96
C GLU A 210 4.17 12.75 13.16
N LEU A 211 5.20 11.94 12.90
CA LEU A 211 6.15 11.45 13.87
C LEU A 211 7.57 11.90 13.49
N ASP A 212 8.40 12.21 14.48
CA ASP A 212 9.79 12.56 14.24
C ASP A 212 10.65 11.30 14.04
N LEU A 213 11.60 11.39 13.10
CA LEU A 213 12.61 10.36 12.86
C LEU A 213 13.94 10.75 13.50
N GLU A 214 14.65 9.75 14.03
CA GLU A 214 15.98 9.90 14.62
C GLU A 214 17.04 10.27 13.58
N ARG A 215 16.78 9.99 12.29
CA ARG A 215 17.66 10.30 11.16
C ARG A 215 16.91 10.78 9.94
N GLY A 216 17.61 11.51 9.08
CA GLY A 216 17.17 11.84 7.73
C GLY A 216 17.66 10.82 6.69
N GLY A 217 17.39 11.13 5.42
CA GLY A 217 17.80 10.31 4.28
C GLY A 217 17.00 9.02 4.07
N LEU A 218 15.87 8.84 4.78
CA LEU A 218 14.92 7.75 4.54
C LEU A 218 13.88 8.11 3.48
N PHE A 219 13.61 9.41 3.31
CA PHE A 219 12.68 9.97 2.34
C PHE A 219 13.37 11.00 1.45
N SER A 220 12.87 11.18 0.22
CA SER A 220 13.33 12.22 -0.70
C SER A 220 12.64 13.57 -0.54
N SER A 221 11.64 13.65 0.34
CA SER A 221 10.93 14.88 0.64
C SER A 221 11.84 15.92 1.29
N ARG A 222 11.44 17.21 1.26
CA ARG A 222 12.24 18.27 1.91
C ARG A 222 12.28 18.11 3.43
N ARG A 223 11.23 17.54 4.02
CA ARG A 223 11.12 17.23 5.44
C ARG A 223 11.46 15.76 5.70
N ASP A 224 12.69 15.38 5.38
CA ASP A 224 13.19 13.99 5.39
C ASP A 224 13.41 13.36 6.77
N ARG A 225 13.23 14.15 7.85
CA ARG A 225 13.27 13.71 9.25
C ARG A 225 11.89 13.58 9.89
N ALA A 226 10.82 13.71 9.11
CA ALA A 226 9.46 13.53 9.57
C ALA A 226 8.79 12.39 8.80
N LEU A 227 8.00 11.61 9.52
CA LEU A 227 7.20 10.52 8.99
C LEU A 227 5.73 10.90 9.09
N LEU A 228 5.00 10.88 7.97
CA LEU A 228 3.54 10.84 8.00
C LEU A 228 3.10 9.39 8.00
N VAL A 229 2.20 9.02 8.92
CA VAL A 229 1.53 7.71 8.99
C VAL A 229 0.00 7.89 9.00
N TYR A 230 -0.72 6.81 8.69
CA TYR A 230 -2.18 6.82 8.77
C TYR A 230 -2.63 6.61 10.21
N GLY A 231 -3.68 7.31 10.64
CA GLY A 231 -4.16 7.23 12.03
C GLY A 231 -4.59 5.83 12.45
N GLU A 232 -5.08 5.01 11.53
CA GLU A 232 -5.48 3.63 11.83
C GLU A 232 -4.30 2.67 11.96
N ASP A 233 -3.08 3.08 11.59
CA ASP A 233 -1.86 2.30 11.85
C ASP A 233 -1.65 2.08 13.37
N PHE A 234 -2.27 2.91 14.22
CA PHE A 234 -2.22 2.78 15.67
C PHE A 234 -3.27 1.81 16.23
N ASN A 235 -4.26 1.36 15.44
CA ASN A 235 -5.29 0.43 15.92
C ASN A 235 -4.68 -0.88 16.42
N LYS A 236 -3.53 -1.29 15.86
CA LYS A 236 -2.79 -2.49 16.28
C LYS A 236 -2.26 -2.45 17.71
N LEU A 237 -2.17 -1.27 18.33
CA LEU A 237 -1.89 -1.15 19.77
C LEU A 237 -2.93 -1.85 20.64
N GLY A 238 -4.17 -2.00 20.14
CA GLY A 238 -5.25 -2.68 20.83
C GLY A 238 -5.36 -4.18 20.54
N TRP A 239 -4.55 -4.72 19.62
CA TRP A 239 -4.67 -6.12 19.21
C TRP A 239 -3.96 -7.06 20.18
N THR A 240 -4.61 -8.18 20.47
CA THR A 240 -4.08 -9.24 21.33
C THR A 240 -3.44 -10.35 20.50
N GLU A 241 -2.61 -11.20 21.12
CA GLU A 241 -2.07 -12.38 20.44
C GLU A 241 -3.16 -13.33 19.94
N ALA A 242 -4.33 -13.34 20.59
CA ALA A 242 -5.48 -14.11 20.14
C ALA A 242 -6.03 -13.58 18.81
N ASP A 243 -6.00 -12.27 18.59
CA ASP A 243 -6.43 -11.63 17.34
C ASP A 243 -5.48 -11.97 16.20
N TRP A 244 -4.17 -11.87 16.43
CA TRP A 244 -3.13 -12.29 15.47
C TRP A 244 -3.24 -13.77 15.10
N ARG A 245 -3.46 -14.64 16.09
CA ARG A 245 -3.74 -16.06 15.85
C ARG A 245 -4.99 -16.24 15.00
N GLY A 246 -6.07 -15.51 15.30
CA GLY A 246 -7.31 -15.55 14.53
C GLY A 246 -7.11 -15.24 13.06
N ALA A 247 -6.37 -14.17 12.79
CA ALA A 247 -6.03 -13.75 11.43
C ALA A 247 -5.18 -14.80 10.71
N ALA A 248 -4.11 -15.31 11.35
CA ALA A 248 -3.28 -16.37 10.78
C ALA A 248 -4.09 -17.63 10.43
N CYS A 249 -4.97 -18.07 11.34
CA CYS A 249 -5.84 -19.22 11.09
C CYS A 249 -6.86 -18.96 9.98
N ASN A 250 -7.31 -17.72 9.78
CA ASN A 250 -8.17 -17.37 8.67
C ASN A 250 -7.42 -17.44 7.33
N LEU A 251 -6.20 -16.90 7.26
CA LEU A 251 -5.34 -17.03 6.09
C LEU A 251 -5.06 -18.50 5.75
N LEU A 252 -4.80 -19.35 6.76
CA LEU A 252 -4.66 -20.79 6.56
C LEU A 252 -5.92 -21.46 6.02
N ARG A 253 -7.12 -21.05 6.48
CA ARG A 253 -8.38 -21.54 5.92
C ARG A 253 -8.58 -21.06 4.48
N MET A 254 -8.19 -19.83 4.18
CA MET A 254 -8.22 -19.29 2.82
C MET A 254 -7.29 -20.08 1.90
N GLN A 255 -6.06 -20.34 2.34
CA GLN A 255 -5.10 -21.22 1.67
C GLN A 255 -5.72 -22.58 1.39
N ALA A 256 -6.25 -23.26 2.41
CA ALA A 256 -6.87 -24.58 2.25
C ALA A 256 -8.04 -24.58 1.26
N ARG A 257 -8.83 -23.51 1.19
CA ARG A 257 -9.93 -23.37 0.22
C ARG A 257 -9.44 -23.21 -1.21
N VAL A 258 -8.39 -22.42 -1.43
CA VAL A 258 -7.80 -22.20 -2.75
C VAL A 258 -7.08 -23.47 -3.25
N GLU A 259 -6.30 -24.10 -2.37
CA GLU A 259 -5.49 -25.27 -2.69
C GLU A 259 -6.30 -26.58 -2.77
N ALA A 260 -7.58 -26.56 -2.39
CA ALA A 260 -8.47 -27.73 -2.40
C ALA A 260 -8.64 -28.37 -3.79
N ASN A 261 -8.37 -27.65 -4.87
CA ASN A 261 -8.41 -28.18 -6.24
C ASN A 261 -7.15 -29.00 -6.61
N GLY A 262 -6.10 -28.97 -5.78
CA GLY A 262 -4.81 -29.64 -6.01
C GLY A 262 -3.99 -29.10 -7.18
N ARG A 263 -4.37 -27.96 -7.76
CA ARG A 263 -3.79 -27.34 -8.97
C ARG A 263 -3.34 -25.89 -8.77
N THR A 264 -3.85 -25.20 -7.75
CA THR A 264 -3.57 -23.79 -7.48
C THR A 264 -2.86 -23.64 -6.16
N LEU A 265 -1.71 -23.01 -6.16
CA LEU A 265 -0.99 -22.60 -4.96
C LEU A 265 -1.55 -21.29 -4.39
N PHE A 266 -1.64 -21.17 -3.07
CA PHE A 266 -1.95 -19.90 -2.43
C PHE A 266 -0.71 -19.31 -1.76
N LEU A 267 -0.56 -17.99 -1.84
CA LEU A 267 0.51 -17.24 -1.18
C LEU A 267 -0.08 -15.99 -0.51
N ALA A 268 0.05 -15.89 0.81
CA ALA A 268 -0.28 -14.68 1.54
C ALA A 268 0.86 -13.66 1.47
N MET A 269 0.51 -12.40 1.26
CA MET A 269 1.41 -11.25 1.31
C MET A 269 0.85 -10.23 2.30
N VAL A 270 1.34 -10.25 3.54
CA VAL A 270 0.93 -9.25 4.53
C VAL A 270 1.90 -8.07 4.47
N ALA A 271 1.49 -7.01 3.77
CA ALA A 271 2.29 -5.80 3.58
C ALA A 271 2.42 -5.05 4.92
N PRO A 272 3.65 -4.74 5.40
CA PRO A 272 3.78 -3.89 6.57
C PRO A 272 3.13 -2.54 6.29
N ASP A 273 2.57 -1.88 7.31
CA ASP A 273 2.25 -0.47 7.18
C ASP A 273 3.48 0.41 7.41
N LYS A 274 3.34 1.71 7.09
CA LYS A 274 4.43 2.67 7.17
C LYS A 274 4.93 2.87 8.60
N LEU A 275 4.03 2.80 9.60
CA LEU A 275 4.42 2.86 11.01
C LEU A 275 5.30 1.65 11.40
N THR A 276 5.00 0.47 10.87
CA THR A 276 5.79 -0.74 11.07
C THR A 276 7.14 -0.67 10.37
N ALA A 277 7.16 -0.36 9.07
CA ALA A 277 8.38 -0.35 8.28
C ALA A 277 9.43 0.65 8.82
N TYR A 278 8.99 1.83 9.25
CA TYR A 278 9.87 2.87 9.78
C TYR A 278 9.96 2.91 11.31
N GLY A 279 9.26 2.00 12.01
CA GLY A 279 9.24 1.89 13.47
C GLY A 279 10.62 2.01 14.12
N PRO A 280 11.65 1.26 13.67
CA PRO A 280 12.99 1.33 14.25
C PRO A 280 13.66 2.72 14.24
N PHE A 281 13.19 3.64 13.41
CA PHE A 281 13.78 4.98 13.25
C PHE A 281 12.99 6.09 13.94
N LEU A 282 11.89 5.77 14.63
CA LEU A 282 11.05 6.75 15.31
C LEU A 282 11.74 7.32 16.55
N ALA A 283 11.68 8.63 16.74
CA ALA A 283 12.13 9.27 17.99
C ALA A 283 11.29 8.79 19.19
N ALA A 284 9.99 8.61 19.01
CA ALA A 284 9.05 8.09 20.01
C ALA A 284 9.25 6.58 20.22
N ALA A 285 9.89 6.20 21.34
CA ALA A 285 10.26 4.83 21.64
C ALA A 285 9.06 3.89 21.80
N GLU A 286 7.93 4.41 22.29
CA GLU A 286 6.68 3.68 22.48
C GLU A 286 6.08 3.13 21.19
N PHE A 287 6.44 3.69 20.03
CA PHE A 287 5.91 3.28 18.73
C PHE A 287 6.85 2.40 17.91
N ARG A 288 8.07 2.11 18.38
CA ARG A 288 9.08 1.38 17.58
C ARG A 288 8.76 -0.09 17.34
N HIS A 289 7.95 -0.70 18.22
CA HIS A 289 7.69 -2.15 18.24
C HIS A 289 6.18 -2.45 18.36
N VAL A 290 5.35 -1.64 17.70
CA VAL A 290 3.89 -1.80 17.74
C VAL A 290 3.39 -2.93 16.85
N SER A 291 4.15 -3.30 15.83
CA SER A 291 3.84 -4.43 14.96
C SER A 291 4.12 -5.75 15.66
N ARG A 292 3.30 -6.75 15.34
CA ARG A 292 3.52 -8.15 15.71
C ARG A 292 3.44 -9.07 14.50
N LEU A 293 3.84 -8.60 13.32
CA LEU A 293 3.92 -9.41 12.10
C LEU A 293 4.82 -10.66 12.29
N ASP A 294 5.79 -10.59 13.21
CA ASP A 294 6.63 -11.72 13.61
C ASP A 294 5.81 -12.93 14.09
N LEU A 295 4.63 -12.71 14.67
CA LEU A 295 3.76 -13.79 15.12
C LEU A 295 3.27 -14.69 13.98
N LEU A 296 3.19 -14.18 12.74
CA LEU A 296 2.79 -14.98 11.59
C LEU A 296 3.82 -16.07 11.26
N ALA A 297 5.11 -15.85 11.60
CA ALA A 297 6.16 -16.85 11.41
C ALA A 297 5.97 -18.11 12.27
N ASN A 298 5.11 -18.06 13.30
CA ASN A 298 4.76 -19.23 14.12
C ASN A 298 3.82 -20.22 13.40
N TYR A 299 3.40 -19.91 12.17
CA TYR A 299 2.51 -20.72 11.35
C TYR A 299 3.23 -21.23 10.10
N PRO A 300 4.14 -22.21 10.20
CA PRO A 300 4.97 -22.66 9.09
C PRO A 300 4.17 -23.31 7.93
N ALA A 301 2.92 -23.70 8.17
CA ALA A 301 2.03 -24.20 7.13
C ALA A 301 1.43 -23.07 6.25
N LEU A 302 1.51 -21.82 6.70
CA LEU A 302 1.03 -20.67 5.93
C LEU A 302 2.10 -20.26 4.92
N ASN A 303 1.75 -20.33 3.64
CA ASN A 303 2.57 -19.79 2.58
C ASN A 303 2.57 -18.26 2.70
N LEU A 304 3.70 -17.67 3.09
CA LEU A 304 3.79 -16.26 3.47
C LEU A 304 5.03 -15.59 2.88
N VAL A 305 4.83 -14.45 2.22
CA VAL A 305 5.92 -13.54 1.83
C VAL A 305 6.49 -12.87 3.07
N ARG A 306 7.80 -13.00 3.29
CA ARG A 306 8.52 -12.50 4.48
C ARG A 306 9.18 -11.15 4.22
N PHE A 307 8.43 -10.06 4.42
CA PHE A 307 8.96 -8.69 4.28
C PHE A 307 10.14 -8.38 5.22
N ASP A 308 10.18 -9.02 6.38
CA ASP A 308 11.30 -8.89 7.33
C ASP A 308 12.64 -9.41 6.80
N GLN A 309 12.65 -10.13 5.67
CA GLN A 309 13.86 -10.70 5.06
C GLN A 309 14.45 -9.87 3.92
N GLY A 310 13.83 -8.76 3.52
CA GLY A 310 14.37 -7.94 2.41
C GLY A 310 13.76 -6.56 2.21
N PHE A 311 12.87 -6.12 3.10
CA PHE A 311 12.18 -4.84 3.00
C PHE A 311 12.79 -3.81 3.97
N ASP A 312 14.03 -3.39 3.70
CA ASP A 312 14.84 -2.56 4.60
C ASP A 312 14.88 -1.07 4.17
N PRO A 313 14.30 -0.14 4.96
CA PRO A 313 14.37 1.29 4.69
C PRO A 313 15.78 1.90 4.77
N THR A 314 16.77 1.22 5.35
CA THR A 314 18.15 1.75 5.38
C THR A 314 18.87 1.60 4.04
N ALA A 315 18.47 0.63 3.23
CA ALA A 315 19.06 0.36 1.92
C ALA A 315 18.38 1.17 0.80
N HIS A 316 17.18 1.69 1.06
CA HIS A 316 16.31 2.29 0.05
C HIS A 316 15.68 3.59 0.55
N VAL A 317 15.96 4.70 -0.16
CA VAL A 317 15.23 5.96 0.05
C VAL A 317 13.86 5.85 -0.61
N ASP A 318 12.82 6.34 0.07
CA ASP A 318 11.42 6.22 -0.31
C ASP A 318 11.04 4.75 -0.48
N LEU A 319 11.07 3.93 0.57
CA LEU A 319 10.43 2.60 0.49
C LEU A 319 8.90 2.73 0.41
N TYR A 320 8.39 3.79 1.05
CA TYR A 320 7.04 4.32 0.90
C TYR A 320 7.14 5.74 0.40
N LEU A 321 6.10 6.21 -0.28
CA LEU A 321 6.01 7.62 -0.61
C LEU A 321 5.95 8.46 0.68
N PRO A 322 6.72 9.53 0.82
CA PRO A 322 6.76 10.35 2.03
C PRO A 322 5.41 10.98 2.40
N ASN A 323 4.61 11.33 1.40
CA ASN A 323 3.30 11.96 1.51
C ASN A 323 2.10 10.99 1.38
N ASP A 324 2.34 9.69 1.21
CA ASP A 324 1.29 8.70 0.96
C ASP A 324 1.39 7.49 1.91
N THR A 325 0.30 6.75 2.05
CA THR A 325 0.23 5.47 2.77
C THR A 325 0.83 4.30 1.99
N HIS A 326 0.95 4.42 0.67
CA HIS A 326 1.41 3.36 -0.22
C HIS A 326 2.94 3.33 -0.40
N TRP A 327 3.40 2.20 -0.93
CA TRP A 327 4.78 2.04 -1.37
C TRP A 327 5.12 3.02 -2.49
N SER A 328 6.40 3.37 -2.60
CA SER A 328 6.92 3.91 -3.85
C SER A 328 7.15 2.76 -4.85
N THR A 329 7.61 3.13 -6.03
CA THR A 329 8.29 2.27 -7.01
C THR A 329 9.25 1.27 -6.38
N THR A 330 10.08 1.73 -5.44
CA THR A 330 11.07 0.86 -4.79
C THR A 330 10.38 -0.19 -3.92
N GLY A 331 9.36 0.21 -3.16
CA GLY A 331 8.60 -0.73 -2.32
C GLY A 331 7.81 -1.73 -3.16
N HIS A 332 7.09 -1.29 -4.20
CA HIS A 332 6.36 -2.18 -5.10
C HIS A 332 7.27 -3.18 -5.81
N ARG A 333 8.45 -2.74 -6.29
CA ARG A 333 9.43 -3.63 -6.91
C ARG A 333 9.99 -4.66 -5.91
N LEU A 334 10.30 -4.25 -4.69
CA LEU A 334 10.78 -5.18 -3.66
C LEU A 334 9.71 -6.19 -3.25
N ALA A 335 8.45 -5.77 -3.11
CA ALA A 335 7.34 -6.68 -2.84
C ALA A 335 7.20 -7.75 -3.93
N ALA A 336 7.26 -7.35 -5.21
CA ALA A 336 7.26 -8.28 -6.34
C ALA A 336 8.43 -9.27 -6.30
N ARG A 337 9.65 -8.79 -6.00
CA ARG A 337 10.85 -9.63 -5.88
C ARG A 337 10.75 -10.61 -4.72
N LEU A 338 10.20 -10.20 -3.58
CA LEU A 338 10.00 -11.11 -2.44
C LEU A 338 9.00 -12.21 -2.78
N ALA A 339 7.93 -11.90 -3.52
CA ALA A 339 7.01 -12.90 -4.04
C ALA A 339 7.67 -13.83 -5.06
N GLU A 340 8.42 -13.28 -6.03
CA GLU A 340 9.17 -14.07 -7.02
C GLU A 340 10.19 -15.00 -6.34
N HIS A 341 10.94 -14.49 -5.37
CA HIS A 341 11.91 -15.26 -4.61
C HIS A 341 11.25 -16.42 -3.87
N TRP A 342 10.14 -16.15 -3.17
CA TRP A 342 9.38 -17.19 -2.50
C TRP A 342 8.91 -18.27 -3.49
N LEU A 343 8.37 -17.87 -4.65
CA LEU A 343 7.91 -18.79 -5.69
C LEU A 343 9.07 -19.63 -6.26
N ALA A 344 10.25 -19.05 -6.43
CA ALA A 344 11.44 -19.75 -6.91
C ALA A 344 11.98 -20.75 -5.87
N GLU A 345 12.06 -20.36 -4.59
CA GLU A 345 12.50 -21.23 -3.49
C GLU A 345 11.62 -22.47 -3.33
N HIS A 346 10.33 -22.36 -3.67
CA HIS A 346 9.35 -23.44 -3.59
C HIS A 346 9.17 -24.19 -4.92
N GLY A 347 10.03 -23.94 -5.91
CA GLY A 347 10.05 -24.66 -7.20
C GLY A 347 8.89 -24.33 -8.15
N VAL A 348 8.13 -23.26 -7.85
CA VAL A 348 7.02 -22.79 -8.69
C VAL A 348 7.56 -22.03 -9.90
N LEU A 349 8.59 -21.22 -9.68
CA LEU A 349 9.38 -20.58 -10.72
C LEU A 349 10.77 -21.23 -10.79
N PRO A 350 11.44 -21.22 -11.96
CA PRO A 350 12.86 -21.56 -12.00
C PRO A 350 13.67 -20.56 -11.14
N PRO A 351 14.82 -20.97 -10.59
CA PRO A 351 15.71 -20.05 -9.88
C PRO A 351 16.06 -18.87 -10.78
N SER A 352 15.80 -17.63 -10.33
CA SER A 352 16.13 -16.45 -11.13
C SER A 352 17.64 -16.20 -11.14
N GLU A 353 18.21 -15.90 -12.30
CA GLU A 353 19.62 -15.46 -12.40
C GLU A 353 19.84 -14.11 -11.70
N THR A 354 18.76 -13.36 -11.46
CA THR A 354 18.72 -12.05 -10.80
C THR A 354 18.78 -12.11 -9.27
N ALA A 355 18.52 -13.25 -8.65
CA ALA A 355 18.58 -13.43 -7.18
C ALA A 355 20.00 -13.28 -6.59
N ALA A 356 21.03 -13.08 -7.43
CA ALA A 356 22.43 -12.98 -7.03
C ALA A 356 23.00 -11.54 -6.99
N ARG A 357 22.17 -10.48 -7.01
CA ARG A 357 22.66 -9.09 -6.98
C ARG A 357 21.97 -8.17 -6.00
#